data_AF-A0A914IMJ9-F1
#
_entry.id   AF-A0A914IMJ9-F1
#
_cell.length_a   1.000
_cell.length_b   1.000
_cell.length_c   1.000
_cell.angle_alpha   90.00
_cell.angle_beta   90.00
_cell.angle_gamma   90.00
#
_symmetry.space_group_name_H-M   'P 1'
#
loop_
_entity.id
_entity.type
_entity.pdbx_description
1 polymer ?
#
loop_
_entity_poly.entity_id
_entity_poly.type
_entity_poly.pdbx_seq_one_letter_code
_entity_poly.pdbx_strand_id
1 'polypeptide(L)'
;MWILTIFVGILLSWTAAVRQVYLEGDIMIGGLFPIHEAGRNASQCGRIKADQGVQRMVAMLFTLEAINKNPHVLPGIKLGAQILDTW
;
A
#
# COMPACT_ATOMS: atom_id res chain seq x y z
N MET A 1 20.28 29.23 -16.04
CA MET A 1 19.05 28.62 -16.57
C MET A 1 19.06 27.08 -16.50
N TRP A 2 20.12 26.40 -16.97
CA TRP A 2 20.19 24.93 -17.03
C TRP A 2 20.32 24.22 -15.66
N ILE A 3 20.98 24.84 -14.69
CA ILE A 3 21.10 24.25 -13.34
C ILE A 3 19.73 24.15 -12.67
N LEU A 4 18.86 25.13 -12.89
CA LEU A 4 17.51 25.16 -12.33
C LEU A 4 16.63 24.06 -12.94
N THR A 5 16.72 23.84 -14.26
CA THR A 5 15.96 22.77 -14.93
C THR A 5 16.47 21.37 -14.57
N ILE A 6 17.77 21.20 -14.35
CA ILE A 6 18.34 19.95 -13.83
C ILE A 6 17.84 19.71 -12.39
N PHE A 7 17.87 20.73 -11.53
CA PHE A 7 17.41 20.60 -10.14
C PHE A 7 15.90 20.31 -10.05
N VAL A 8 15.09 20.97 -10.89
CA VAL A 8 13.64 20.72 -10.99
C VAL A 8 13.35 19.33 -11.57
N GLY A 9 14.11 18.87 -12.56
CA GLY A 9 14.00 17.51 -13.10
C GLY A 9 14.36 16.44 -12.07
N ILE A 10 15.39 16.69 -11.26
CA ILE A 10 15.79 15.81 -10.14
C ILE A 10 14.69 15.77 -9.07
N LEU A 11 14.11 16.91 -8.69
CA LEU A 11 12.96 16.98 -7.77
C LEU A 11 11.71 16.26 -8.30
N LEU A 12 11.40 16.40 -9.59
CA LEU A 12 10.28 15.71 -10.25
C LEU A 12 10.46 14.19 -10.26
N SER A 13 11.69 13.71 -10.45
CA SER A 13 12.01 12.27 -10.39
C SER A 13 11.95 11.67 -8.98
N TRP A 14 11.98 12.52 -7.93
CA TRP A 14 11.98 12.09 -6.53
C TRP A 14 10.58 11.84 -5.95
N THR A 15 9.51 12.14 -6.67
CA THR A 15 8.13 12.04 -6.16
C THR A 15 7.22 11.17 -7.03
N ALA A 16 7.74 10.07 -7.58
CA ALA A 16 6.86 9.02 -8.11
C ALA A 16 6.07 8.42 -6.94
N ALA A 17 4.83 8.88 -6.75
CA ALA A 17 3.97 8.44 -5.65
C ALA A 17 3.66 6.94 -5.81
N VAL A 18 4.14 6.12 -4.87
CA VAL A 18 3.84 4.69 -4.83
C VAL A 18 2.38 4.51 -4.44
N ARG A 19 1.61 3.82 -5.29
CA ARG A 19 0.21 3.49 -4.99
C ARG A 19 0.18 2.40 -3.93
N GLN A 20 -0.27 2.77 -2.73
CA GLN A 20 -0.29 1.92 -1.56
C GLN A 20 -1.48 2.26 -0.66
N VAL A 21 -1.85 1.34 0.23
CA VAL A 21 -2.67 1.66 1.41
C VAL A 21 -1.73 1.81 2.59
N TYR A 22 -1.81 2.95 3.26
CA TYR A 22 -0.97 3.27 4.41
C TYR A 22 -1.84 3.60 5.61
N LEU A 23 -1.61 2.89 6.72
CA LEU A 23 -2.25 3.07 8.01
C LEU A 23 -1.19 3.19 9.07
N GLU A 24 -1.17 4.32 9.77
CA GLU A 24 -0.20 4.56 10.82
C GLU A 24 -0.49 3.74 12.09
N GLY A 25 0.57 3.18 12.65
CA GLY A 25 0.57 2.53 13.96
C GLY A 25 2.00 2.39 14.49
N ASP A 26 2.12 1.99 15.75
CA ASP A 26 3.39 1.77 16.44
C ASP A 26 4.19 0.62 15.81
N ILE A 27 3.48 -0.40 15.33
CA ILE A 27 4.04 -1.53 14.58
C ILE A 27 3.39 -1.58 13.21
N MET A 28 4.20 -1.52 12.16
CA MET A 28 3.73 -1.53 10.78
C MET A 28 3.73 -2.95 10.21
N ILE A 29 2.56 -3.41 9.75
CA ILE A 29 2.43 -4.71 9.08
C ILE A 29 2.46 -4.51 7.56
N GLY A 30 3.45 -5.13 6.90
CA GLY A 30 3.53 -5.17 5.45
C GLY A 30 2.48 -6.13 4.85
N GLY A 31 1.83 -5.73 3.76
CA GLY A 31 0.88 -6.56 3.03
C GLY A 31 1.12 -6.52 1.52
N LEU A 32 1.17 -7.68 0.88
CA LEU A 32 1.24 -7.82 -0.57
C LEU A 32 0.04 -8.62 -1.05
N PHE A 33 -0.81 -7.99 -1.87
CA PHE A 33 -2.01 -8.62 -2.41
C PHE A 33 -2.03 -8.52 -3.93
N PRO A 34 -2.50 -9.56 -4.65
CA PRO A 34 -2.67 -9.50 -6.09
C PRO A 34 -3.98 -8.78 -6.43
N ILE A 35 -3.98 -7.45 -6.26
CA ILE A 35 -5.16 -6.61 -6.49
C ILE A 35 -5.44 -6.55 -7.99
N HIS A 36 -4.40 -6.46 -8.82
CA HIS A 36 -4.53 -6.59 -10.27
C HIS A 36 -3.99 -7.94 -10.79
N GLU A 37 -4.49 -8.32 -11.97
CA GLU A 37 -3.83 -9.28 -12.84
C GLU A 37 -2.50 -8.70 -13.36
N ALA A 38 -1.61 -9.59 -13.82
CA ALA A 38 -0.45 -9.15 -14.59
C ALA A 38 -0.91 -8.37 -15.83
N GLY A 39 -0.25 -7.24 -16.11
CA GLY A 39 -0.51 -6.45 -17.29
C GLY A 39 -0.24 -7.20 -18.61
N ARG A 40 -0.80 -6.68 -19.70
CA ARG A 40 -0.55 -7.16 -21.07
C ARG A 40 -0.12 -5.98 -21.93
N ASN A 41 0.66 -6.24 -22.99
CA ASN A 41 1.05 -5.23 -23.98
C ASN A 41 1.66 -3.96 -23.36
N ALA A 42 2.72 -4.14 -22.54
CA ALA A 42 3.45 -3.07 -21.85
C ALA A 42 2.65 -2.30 -20.77
N SER A 43 1.42 -2.70 -20.42
CA SER A 43 0.78 -2.23 -19.19
C SER A 43 1.46 -2.89 -17.98
N GLN A 44 1.62 -2.14 -16.89
CA GLN A 44 2.14 -2.68 -15.63
C GLN A 44 1.10 -3.60 -14.98
N CYS A 45 -0.13 -3.09 -14.83
CA CYS A 45 -1.25 -3.80 -14.21
C CYS A 45 -2.31 -4.23 -15.24
N GLY A 46 -3.07 -5.28 -14.91
CA GLY A 46 -4.22 -5.80 -15.64
C GLY A 46 -5.55 -5.44 -14.97
N ARG A 47 -6.56 -6.32 -15.07
CA ARG A 47 -7.87 -6.12 -14.43
C ARG A 47 -7.81 -6.32 -12.91
N ILE A 48 -8.73 -5.70 -12.18
CA ILE A 48 -8.87 -5.89 -10.73
C ILE A 48 -9.45 -7.28 -10.41
N LYS A 49 -8.82 -7.96 -9.45
CA LYS A 49 -9.29 -9.21 -8.84
C LYS A 49 -10.05 -8.91 -7.54
N ALA A 50 -11.36 -8.69 -7.65
CA ALA A 50 -12.19 -8.31 -6.51
C ALA A 50 -12.10 -9.32 -5.35
N ASP A 51 -12.32 -10.61 -5.60
CA ASP A 51 -12.40 -11.62 -4.53
C ASP A 51 -11.02 -12.09 -4.04
N GLN A 52 -10.03 -12.18 -4.92
CA GLN A 52 -8.72 -12.73 -4.57
C GLN A 52 -7.71 -11.67 -4.11
N GLY A 53 -7.87 -10.43 -4.56
CA GLY A 53 -7.01 -9.31 -4.21
C GLY A 53 -7.68 -8.37 -3.22
N VAL A 54 -8.73 -7.68 -3.68
CA VAL A 54 -9.38 -6.62 -2.90
C VAL A 54 -10.00 -7.16 -1.61
N GLN A 55 -10.76 -8.24 -1.68
CA GLN A 55 -11.41 -8.81 -0.49
C GLN A 55 -10.38 -9.26 0.56
N ARG A 56 -9.24 -9.80 0.14
CA ARG A 56 -8.17 -10.22 1.07
C ARG A 56 -7.46 -9.02 1.71
N MET A 57 -7.18 -7.98 0.92
CA MET A 57 -6.68 -6.70 1.44
C MET A 57 -7.65 -6.13 2.47
N VAL A 58 -8.95 -6.06 2.15
CA VAL A 58 -9.98 -5.56 3.05
C VAL A 58 -10.10 -6.42 4.31
N ALA A 59 -9.97 -7.74 4.20
CA ALA A 59 -9.97 -8.64 5.36
C ALA A 59 -8.79 -8.37 6.32
N MET A 60 -7.59 -8.06 5.79
CA MET A 60 -6.46 -7.62 6.60
C MET A 60 -6.78 -6.32 7.33
N LEU A 61 -7.31 -5.32 6.63
CA LEU A 61 -7.70 -4.04 7.22
C LEU A 61 -8.74 -4.20 8.35
N PHE A 62 -9.78 -5.00 8.09
CA PHE A 62 -10.78 -5.36 9.07
C PHE A 62 -10.17 -6.04 10.31
N THR A 63 -9.22 -6.95 10.09
CA THR A 63 -8.56 -7.66 11.19
C THR A 63 -7.70 -6.74 12.04
N LEU A 64 -6.95 -5.81 11.42
CA LEU A 64 -6.17 -4.81 12.14
C LEU A 64 -7.06 -3.91 12.99
N GLU A 65 -8.21 -3.49 12.46
CA GLU A 65 -9.19 -2.71 13.20
C GLU A 65 -9.77 -3.49 14.39
N ALA A 66 -10.08 -4.78 14.20
CA ALA A 66 -10.58 -5.63 15.27
C ALA A 66 -9.55 -5.83 16.39
N ILE A 67 -8.27 -6.00 16.05
CA ILE A 67 -7.17 -6.10 17.03
C ILE A 67 -7.02 -4.78 17.79
N ASN A 68 -6.93 -3.65 17.08
CA ASN A 68 -6.72 -2.33 17.70
C ASN A 68 -7.86 -1.89 18.63
N LYS A 69 -9.08 -2.42 18.42
CA LYS A 69 -10.23 -2.16 19.30
C LYS A 69 -10.34 -3.16 20.46
N ASN A 70 -9.56 -4.24 20.47
CA ASN A 70 -9.64 -5.27 21.49
C ASN A 70 -8.71 -4.94 22.66
N PRO A 71 -9.24 -4.63 23.87
CA PRO A 71 -8.41 -4.26 25.01
C PRO A 71 -7.55 -5.41 25.56
N HIS A 72 -7.79 -6.65 25.11
CA HIS A 72 -7.06 -7.83 25.55
C HIS A 72 -5.97 -8.28 24.58
N VAL A 73 -5.88 -7.67 23.39
CA VAL A 73 -4.88 -8.02 22.36
C VAL A 73 -4.02 -6.79 22.09
N LEU A 74 -2.72 -6.90 22.37
CA LEU A 74 -1.74 -5.81 22.20
C LEU A 74 -2.17 -4.49 22.89
N PRO A 75 -2.48 -4.51 24.21
CA PRO A 75 -2.93 -3.31 24.91
C PRO A 75 -1.88 -2.20 24.84
N GLY A 76 -2.30 -1.02 24.43
CA GLY A 76 -1.43 0.16 24.31
C GLY A 76 -0.52 0.17 23.07
N ILE A 77 -0.67 -0.79 22.15
CA ILE A 77 0.07 -0.84 20.89
C ILE A 77 -0.93 -0.85 19.73
N LYS A 78 -0.85 0.17 18.86
CA LYS A 78 -1.66 0.26 17.65
C LYS A 78 -0.92 -0.38 16.48
N LEU A 79 -1.54 -1.36 15.85
CA LEU A 79 -1.06 -1.92 14.58
C LEU A 79 -1.42 -0.99 13.41
N GLY A 80 -0.42 -0.69 12.60
CA GLY A 80 -0.53 -0.03 11.31
C GLY A 80 -0.35 -1.01 10.15
N ALA A 81 -0.42 -0.49 8.93
CA ALA A 81 -0.23 -1.28 7.72
C ALA A 81 0.43 -0.48 6.60
N GLN A 82 1.28 -1.15 5.83
CA GLN A 82 1.72 -0.69 4.51
C GLN A 82 1.40 -1.79 3.50
N ILE A 83 0.44 -1.54 2.62
CA ILE A 83 -0.06 -2.54 1.68
C ILE A 83 0.20 -2.09 0.25
N LEU A 84 0.78 -3.00 -0.53
CA LEU A 84 1.14 -2.80 -1.93
C LEU A 84 0.49 -3.87 -2.81
N ASP A 85 0.28 -3.51 -4.07
CA ASP A 85 -0.09 -4.46 -5.11
C ASP A 85 1.15 -5.15 -5.66
N THR A 86 1.04 -6.43 -5.99
CA THR A 86 2.14 -7.21 -6.57
C THR A 86 2.28 -7.04 -8.09
N TRP A 87 1.28 -6.47 -8.78
CA TRP A 87 1.26 -6.32 -10.25
C TRP A 87 0.63 -5.01 -10.72
#